data_AF-A0AAP7J5E6-F1
#
_entry.id   AF-A0AAP7J5E6-F1
#
_cell.length_a   1.000
_cell.length_b   1.000
_cell.length_c   1.000
_cell.angle_alpha   90.00
_cell.angle_beta   90.00
_cell.angle_gamma   90.00
#
_symmetry.space_group_name_H-M   'P 1'
#
loop_
_entity.id
_entity.type
_entity.pdbx_description
1 polymer ?
#
loop_
_entity_poly.entity_id
_entity_poly.type
_entity_poly.pdbx_seq_one_letter_code
_entity_poly.pdbx_strand_id
1 'polypeptide(L)'
;MRANDAELSLRAFRALEKTRPHDAYVASGLVDALMSIERYQEAREVILSFRKVAKRGAPFHDAVLEEHEDALSLIEERMRAEQPSLGDGRTGSGD
;
A
#
# COMPACT_ATOMS: atom_id res chain seq x y z
N MET A 1 -7.47 -18.53 6.99
CA MET A 1 -8.81 -17.90 6.87
C MET A 1 -8.72 -16.39 6.57
N ARG A 2 -7.76 -15.64 7.13
CA ARG A 2 -7.63 -14.17 6.96
C ARG A 2 -7.56 -13.63 5.52
N ALA A 3 -6.89 -14.33 4.58
CA ALA A 3 -6.77 -13.86 3.20
C ALA A 3 -8.12 -13.78 2.46
N ASN A 4 -9.07 -14.65 2.82
CA ASN A 4 -10.40 -14.66 2.21
C ASN A 4 -11.23 -13.44 2.63
N ASP A 5 -11.05 -12.98 3.87
CA ASP A 5 -11.73 -11.80 4.42
C ASP A 5 -11.14 -10.49 3.86
N ALA A 6 -9.82 -10.46 3.62
CA ALA A 6 -9.14 -9.33 3.02
C ALA A 6 -9.51 -9.15 1.54
N GLU A 7 -9.62 -10.24 0.77
CA GLU A 7 -10.07 -10.17 -0.62
C GLU A 7 -11.55 -9.71 -0.73
N LEU A 8 -12.40 -10.14 0.20
CA LEU A 8 -13.78 -9.64 0.30
C LEU A 8 -13.82 -8.15 0.63
N SER A 9 -13.01 -7.72 1.60
CA SER A 9 -12.87 -6.31 1.98
C SER A 9 -12.40 -5.46 0.81
N LEU A 10 -11.40 -5.93 0.07
CA LEU A 10 -10.89 -5.26 -1.13
C LEU A 10 -12.01 -5.04 -2.16
N ARG A 11 -12.82 -6.07 -2.44
CA ARG A 11 -13.95 -5.95 -3.37
C ARG A 11 -14.99 -4.93 -2.89
N ALA A 12 -15.29 -4.93 -1.60
CA ALA A 12 -16.23 -3.98 -1.01
C ALA A 12 -15.71 -2.53 -1.13
N PHE A 13 -14.44 -2.29 -0.78
CA PHE A 13 -13.85 -0.96 -0.90
C PHE A 13 -13.70 -0.49 -2.35
N ARG A 14 -13.38 -1.37 -3.30
CA ARG A 14 -13.39 -1.04 -4.74
C ARG A 14 -14.79 -0.69 -5.26
N ALA A 15 -15.84 -1.29 -4.70
CA ALA A 15 -17.21 -0.89 -5.02
C ALA A 15 -17.55 0.50 -4.43
N LEU A 16 -17.10 0.78 -3.21
CA LEU A 16 -17.26 2.09 -2.57
C LEU A 16 -16.48 3.20 -3.28
N GLU A 17 -15.26 2.93 -3.76
CA GLU A 17 -14.43 3.88 -4.50
C GLU A 17 -15.14 4.45 -5.74
N LYS A 18 -15.99 3.63 -6.40
CA LYS A 18 -16.78 4.08 -7.55
C LYS A 18 -17.83 5.12 -7.21
N THR A 19 -18.39 5.07 -6.00
CA THR A 19 -19.45 6.00 -5.56
C THR A 19 -18.92 7.11 -4.67
N ARG A 20 -17.75 6.91 -4.05
CA ARG A 20 -17.07 7.84 -3.14
C ARG A 20 -15.58 7.95 -3.53
N PRO A 21 -15.27 8.52 -4.70
CA PRO A 21 -13.89 8.69 -5.11
C PRO A 21 -13.18 9.61 -4.12
N HIS A 22 -11.93 9.27 -3.78
CA HIS A 22 -11.06 10.08 -2.92
C HIS A 22 -11.55 10.25 -1.48
N ASP A 23 -12.48 9.43 -1.03
CA ASP A 23 -12.91 9.37 0.36
C ASP A 23 -11.81 8.76 1.23
N ALA A 24 -11.48 9.44 2.33
CA ALA A 24 -10.38 9.05 3.22
C ALA A 24 -10.58 7.67 3.85
N TYR A 25 -11.82 7.33 4.22
CA TYR A 25 -12.15 6.02 4.77
C TYR A 25 -12.00 4.92 3.72
N VAL A 26 -12.42 5.19 2.49
CA VAL A 26 -12.24 4.24 1.38
C VAL A 26 -10.76 4.04 1.06
N ALA A 27 -9.95 5.11 1.04
CA ALA A 27 -8.52 5.01 0.80
C ALA A 27 -7.80 4.18 1.88
N SER A 28 -8.06 4.45 3.16
CA SER A 28 -7.52 3.67 4.28
C SER A 28 -7.90 2.19 4.17
N GLY A 29 -9.18 1.88 3.97
CA GLY A 29 -9.64 0.50 3.83
C GLY A 29 -9.09 -0.26 2.61
N LEU A 30 -8.87 0.43 1.48
CA LEU A 30 -8.19 -0.17 0.33
C LEU A 30 -6.74 -0.54 0.65
N VAL A 31 -6.01 0.36 1.31
CA VAL A 31 -4.62 0.13 1.70
C VAL A 31 -4.52 -1.05 2.67
N ASP A 32 -5.34 -1.09 3.71
CA ASP A 32 -5.35 -2.19 4.69
C ASP A 32 -5.63 -3.55 4.05
N ALA A 33 -6.64 -3.60 3.16
CA ALA A 33 -7.01 -4.82 2.48
C ALA A 33 -5.90 -5.31 1.54
N LEU A 34 -5.28 -4.39 0.78
CA LEU A 34 -4.18 -4.71 -0.15
C LEU A 34 -2.92 -5.16 0.60
N MET A 35 -2.58 -4.48 1.71
CA MET A 35 -1.47 -4.85 2.58
C MET A 35 -1.65 -6.25 3.18
N SER A 36 -2.88 -6.58 3.59
CA SER A 36 -3.21 -7.89 4.18
C SER A 36 -3.07 -9.07 3.22
N ILE A 37 -3.08 -8.82 1.91
CA ILE A 37 -2.85 -9.82 0.85
C ILE A 37 -1.55 -9.56 0.08
N GLU A 38 -0.64 -8.77 0.66
CA GLU A 38 0.71 -8.51 0.15
C GLU A 38 0.75 -7.89 -1.26
N ARG A 39 -0.33 -7.21 -1.68
CA ARG A 39 -0.37 -6.46 -2.95
C ARG A 39 0.21 -5.05 -2.79
N TYR A 40 1.48 -5.01 -2.41
CA TYR A 40 2.19 -3.79 -1.99
C TYR A 40 2.25 -2.69 -3.06
N GLN A 41 2.45 -3.07 -4.33
CA GLN A 41 2.48 -2.11 -5.43
C GLN A 41 1.13 -1.38 -5.61
N GLU A 42 0.02 -2.09 -5.48
CA GLU A 42 -1.31 -1.47 -5.58
C GLU A 42 -1.65 -0.64 -4.35
N ALA A 43 -1.26 -1.10 -3.16
CA ALA A 43 -1.41 -0.30 -1.93
C ALA A 43 -0.67 1.05 -2.08
N ARG A 44 0.55 1.02 -2.62
CA ARG A 44 1.33 2.22 -2.92
C ARG A 44 0.63 3.16 -3.89
N GLU A 45 0.00 2.62 -4.94
CA GLU A 45 -0.74 3.42 -5.92
C GLU A 45 -1.96 4.12 -5.30
N VAL A 46 -2.67 3.44 -4.40
CA VAL A 46 -3.78 4.04 -3.64
C VAL A 46 -3.28 5.17 -2.75
N ILE A 47 -2.21 4.94 -1.97
CA ILE A 47 -1.58 5.94 -1.11
C ILE A 47 -1.20 7.20 -1.91
N LEU A 48 -0.47 7.02 -3.01
CA LEU A 48 0.00 8.12 -3.84
C LEU A 48 -1.15 8.87 -4.53
N SER A 49 -2.23 8.16 -4.87
CA SER A 49 -3.41 8.77 -5.48
C SER A 49 -4.20 9.58 -4.45
N PHE A 50 -4.43 9.04 -3.25
CA PHE A 50 -5.09 9.77 -2.16
C PHE A 50 -4.31 11.02 -1.75
N ARG A 51 -2.97 10.93 -1.64
CA ARG A 51 -2.11 12.07 -1.28
C ARG A 51 -2.26 13.27 -2.21
N LYS A 52 -2.54 13.05 -3.50
CA LYS A 52 -2.73 14.14 -4.50
C LYS A 52 -4.01 14.94 -4.30
N VAL A 53 -5.02 14.32 -3.68
CA VAL A 53 -6.39 14.85 -3.58
C VAL A 53 -6.82 15.13 -2.14
N ALA A 54 -6.03 14.68 -1.15
CA ALA A 54 -6.32 14.86 0.25
C ALA A 54 -6.36 16.35 0.63
N LYS A 55 -7.35 16.71 1.44
CA LYS A 55 -7.55 18.08 1.92
C LYS A 55 -6.80 18.27 3.23
N ARG A 56 -5.67 18.98 3.19
CA ARG A 56 -4.89 19.31 4.40
C ARG A 56 -5.71 20.17 5.36
N GLY A 57 -5.58 19.91 6.67
CA GLY A 57 -6.34 20.59 7.71
C GLY A 57 -7.76 20.03 7.90
N ALA A 58 -8.16 19.03 7.11
CA ALA A 58 -9.34 18.22 7.40
C ALA A 58 -8.89 17.04 8.29
N PRO A 59 -9.35 16.94 9.55
CA PRO A 59 -8.79 15.98 10.52
C PRO A 59 -8.74 14.53 10.03
N PHE A 60 -9.77 14.08 9.32
CA PHE A 60 -9.82 12.71 8.76
C PHE A 60 -8.83 12.48 7.62
N HIS A 61 -8.56 13.50 6.80
CA HIS A 61 -7.57 13.36 5.73
C HIS A 61 -6.16 13.38 6.31
N ASP A 62 -5.91 14.24 7.30
CA ASP A 62 -4.60 14.33 7.94
C ASP A 62 -4.23 13.02 8.66
N ALA A 63 -5.17 12.40 9.38
CA ALA A 63 -4.95 11.09 10.02
C ALA A 63 -4.63 9.99 8.99
N VAL A 64 -5.39 9.90 7.90
CA VAL A 64 -5.13 8.89 6.85
C VAL A 64 -3.80 9.15 6.14
N LEU A 65 -3.38 10.40 5.97
CA LEU A 65 -2.06 10.71 5.41
C LEU A 65 -0.93 10.23 6.33
N GLU A 66 -1.06 10.39 7.65
CA GLU A 66 -0.10 9.88 8.62
C GLU A 66 -0.02 8.34 8.57
N GLU A 67 -1.15 7.65 8.63
CA GLU A 67 -1.23 6.17 8.49
C GLU A 67 -0.59 5.69 7.17
N HIS A 68 -0.80 6.44 6.09
CA HIS A 68 -0.23 6.13 4.78
C HIS A 68 1.29 6.33 4.71
N GLU A 69 1.86 7.26 5.47
CA GLU A 69 3.32 7.44 5.54
C GLU A 69 3.99 6.23 6.21
N ASP A 70 3.38 5.71 7.28
CA ASP A 70 3.83 4.48 7.93
C ASP A 70 3.69 3.25 7.00
N ALA A 71 2.53 3.12 6.35
CA ALA A 71 2.28 2.02 5.41
C ALA A 71 3.25 2.06 4.22
N LEU A 72 3.56 3.24 3.70
CA LEU A 72 4.50 3.40 2.59
C LEU A 72 5.91 2.96 2.97
N SER A 73 6.36 3.28 4.19
CA SER A 73 7.67 2.85 4.69
C SER A 73 7.77 1.32 4.74
N LEU A 74 6.72 0.65 5.25
CA LEU A 74 6.66 -0.82 5.28
C LEU A 74 6.62 -1.43 3.88
N ILE A 75 5.83 -0.86 2.97
CA ILE A 75 5.77 -1.27 1.56
C ILE A 75 7.15 -1.22 0.92
N GLU A 76 7.88 -0.12 1.09
CA GLU A 76 9.20 0.07 0.50
C GLU A 76 10.23 -0.92 1.05
N GLU A 77 10.17 -1.23 2.35
CA GLU A 77 10.98 -2.27 2.96
C GLU A 77 10.70 -3.65 2.35
N ARG A 78 9.42 -4.03 2.25
CA ARG A 78 8.98 -5.33 1.73
C ARG A 78 9.35 -5.51 0.26
N MET A 79 9.05 -4.52 -0.56
CA MET A 79 9.39 -4.54 -1.98
C MET A 79 10.91 -4.60 -2.21
N ARG A 80 11.72 -3.99 -1.34
CA ARG A 80 13.18 -4.10 -1.40
C ARG A 80 13.66 -5.50 -1.01
N ALA A 81 13.07 -6.12 0.00
CA ALA A 81 13.42 -7.48 0.42
C ALA A 81 13.06 -8.54 -0.64
N GLU A 82 12.00 -8.31 -1.41
CA GLU A 82 11.57 -9.16 -2.53
C GLU A 82 12.42 -9.00 -3.79
N GLN A 83 13.25 -7.95 -3.88
CA GLN A 83 14.26 -7.77 -4.91
C GLN A 83 15.64 -8.14 -4.33
N PRO A 84 16.00 -9.43 -4.20
CA PRO A 84 17.34 -9.78 -3.78
C PRO A 84 18.32 -9.20 -4.81
N SER A 85 19.28 -8.43 -4.31
CA SER A 85 20.37 -7.86 -5.10
C SER A 85 20.99 -8.95 -5.97
N LEU A 86 20.85 -8.83 -7.30
CA LEU A 86 21.78 -9.41 -8.25
C LEU A 86 23.12 -8.71 -8.04
N GLY A 87 23.86 -9.14 -7.02
CA GLY A 87 25.00 -8.39 -6.52
C GLY A 87 25.84 -9.17 -5.52
N ASP A 88 26.11 -10.44 -5.82
CA ASP A 88 27.30 -11.08 -5.28
C ASP A 88 27.91 -12.02 -6.33
N GLY A 89 28.46 -11.38 -7.36
CA GLY A 89 29.37 -12.03 -8.31
C GLY A 89 30.72 -12.26 -7.65
N ARG A 90 30.80 -13.26 -6.76
CA ARG A 90 32.06 -13.96 -6.49
C ARG A 90 32.51 -14.62 -7.80
N THR A 91 33.46 -14.03 -8.49
CA THR A 91 34.41 -14.82 -9.29
C THR A 91 35.72 -14.87 -8.53
N GLY A 92 35.85 -15.91 -7.70
CA GLY A 92 37.15 -16.48 -7.45
C GLY A 92 37.62 -17.19 -8.72
N SER A 93 38.79 -16.80 -9.21
CA SER A 93 39.70 -17.56 -10.08
C SER A 93 41.04 -16.87 -9.81
N GLY A 94 42.02 -17.49 -9.15
CA GLY A 94 42.50 -18.84 -9.38
C GLY A 94 43.52 -18.77 -10.51
N ASP A 95 44.70 -18.23 -10.21
CA ASP A 95 46.04 -18.64 -10.69
C ASP A 95 47.12 -17.79 -9.98
#